data_AF-A0A1B9FV05-F1
#
_entry.id   AF-A0A1B9FV05-F1
#
_cell.length_a   1.000
_cell.length_b   1.000
_cell.length_c   1.000
_cell.angle_alpha   90.00
_cell.angle_beta   90.00
_cell.angle_gamma   90.00
#
_symmetry.space_group_name_H-M   'P 1'
#
loop_
_entity.id
_entity.type
_entity.pdbx_description
1 polymer ?
#
loop_
_entity_poly.entity_id
_entity_poly.type
_entity_poly.pdbx_seq_one_letter_code
_entity_poly.pdbx_strand_id
1 'polypeptide(L)'
;MKVGHFASCQIEPIPTTSFSANPAVMEEGLTGARKVSTRSSLLQIRPKHPFLPKSGPRTGIFRVSSSTPLLGSRKRTVGSRLRSRCLIMVLAGFGLVLGVMVILTGCWGGRKQSWARHPDWNMHYGKNPSSIPHEVIPANSHNDEMQGSNGLQLALSLGYGYIEIDTYLGPSPHPNTSLSLPNSTLDPSLTLLAGHDPKDLKAQRTLKEWYFDPLLDILDGNNRRWNGSEDGWTGVYERDPNKEVGILIDMKRDGDLIWPYLLDHLQPFISRNYLTYYNTTSSTWNYGPLIIIGTGSTPISKVYHSEFRYIFYDAPLIHPDEPLVIPKSNDGPFVSTEWSREIAPMASSKLPLKYYLSTLPHFIISRKGRDTLRCRLKDYTATARERGIKSRWWGVAGYPRWLKLRMWEVIWETGQEVLNTDDLAESRVWLRGRKDGDRRLGRC
;
A
#
# COMPACT_ATOMS: atom_id res chain seq x y z
N MET A 1 -29.92 53.92 40.24
CA MET A 1 -29.86 52.71 39.37
C MET A 1 -29.06 51.63 40.11
N LYS A 2 -29.42 50.36 39.99
CA LYS A 2 -28.84 49.27 40.81
C LYS A 2 -27.41 48.90 40.39
N VAL A 3 -26.58 48.56 41.37
CA VAL A 3 -25.19 48.12 41.23
C VAL A 3 -25.09 46.64 41.63
N GLY A 4 -24.21 45.88 40.97
CA GLY A 4 -23.78 44.54 41.38
C GLY A 4 -23.31 43.70 40.19
N HIS A 5 -22.32 42.83 40.30
CA HIS A 5 -21.39 42.58 41.42
C HIS A 5 -20.13 41.94 40.80
N PHE A 6 -18.92 42.35 41.20
CA PHE A 6 -17.69 41.65 40.79
C PHE A 6 -17.50 40.41 41.66
N ALA A 7 -17.24 39.25 41.05
CA ALA A 7 -16.83 38.04 41.73
C ALA A 7 -15.33 37.82 41.54
N SER A 8 -14.60 37.76 42.65
CA SER A 8 -13.16 37.45 42.70
C SER A 8 -12.98 35.95 42.91
N CYS A 9 -12.24 35.27 42.03
CA CYS A 9 -11.72 33.93 42.32
C CYS A 9 -10.36 34.05 43.01
N GLN A 10 -10.30 33.61 44.26
CA GLN A 10 -9.04 33.51 45.00
C GLN A 10 -8.28 32.24 44.62
N ILE A 11 -6.95 32.31 44.78
CA ILE A 11 -6.01 31.21 44.58
C ILE A 11 -5.77 30.56 45.95
N GLU A 12 -6.12 29.28 46.11
CA GLU A 12 -5.73 28.48 47.28
C GLU A 12 -4.48 27.63 46.98
N PRO A 13 -3.51 27.52 47.92
CA PRO A 13 -2.27 26.80 47.71
C PRO A 13 -2.29 25.31 48.13
N ILE A 14 -1.54 24.54 47.34
CA ILE A 14 -1.04 23.16 47.47
C ILE A 14 -0.89 22.61 48.92
N PRO A 15 -1.29 21.33 49.16
CA PRO A 15 -0.67 20.46 50.15
C PRO A 15 0.42 19.57 49.51
N THR A 16 1.68 19.76 49.91
CA THR A 16 2.83 18.99 49.42
C THR A 16 2.96 17.65 50.16
N THR A 17 2.85 16.52 49.46
CA THR A 17 3.19 15.20 50.03
C THR A 17 4.61 14.79 49.65
N SER A 18 5.54 14.97 50.59
CA SER A 18 6.90 14.46 50.49
C SER A 18 6.95 12.94 50.71
N PHE A 19 7.52 12.18 49.77
CA PHE A 19 8.00 10.83 50.03
C PHE A 19 9.52 10.78 50.00
N SER A 20 10.09 10.44 51.15
CA SER A 20 11.52 10.19 51.33
C SER A 20 11.82 8.73 50.98
N ALA A 21 12.87 8.52 50.17
CA ALA A 21 13.52 7.23 50.03
C ALA A 21 15.03 7.45 50.04
N ASN A 22 15.68 7.05 51.14
CA ASN A 22 17.13 7.02 51.28
C ASN A 22 17.63 5.56 51.23
N PRO A 23 18.88 5.31 50.82
CA PRO A 23 19.31 3.99 50.34
C PRO A 23 19.76 3.04 51.45
N ALA A 24 19.68 1.74 51.18
CA ALA A 24 20.43 0.72 51.89
C ALA A 24 20.91 -0.37 50.93
N VAL A 25 22.20 -0.68 51.02
CA VAL A 25 22.90 -1.79 50.35
C VAL A 25 22.78 -3.04 51.22
N MET A 26 22.72 -4.23 50.62
CA MET A 26 23.40 -5.45 51.10
C MET A 26 23.40 -6.54 50.02
N GLU A 27 24.29 -7.50 50.21
CA GLU A 27 24.89 -8.37 49.19
C GLU A 27 24.63 -9.86 49.48
N GLU A 28 25.04 -10.75 48.57
CA GLU A 28 25.02 -12.23 48.65
C GLU A 28 23.61 -12.91 48.59
N GLY A 29 23.45 -14.12 48.03
CA GLY A 29 24.43 -15.02 47.41
C GLY A 29 23.77 -16.22 46.68
N LEU A 30 24.60 -16.95 45.92
CA LEU A 30 24.29 -18.05 45.00
C LEU A 30 23.24 -19.12 45.42
N THR A 31 22.42 -19.59 44.47
CA THR A 31 22.55 -20.93 43.81
C THR A 31 21.34 -21.28 42.93
N GLY A 32 21.52 -22.03 41.83
CA GLY A 32 20.39 -22.60 41.06
C GLY A 32 20.54 -22.65 39.54
N ALA A 33 21.46 -23.47 39.00
CA ALA A 33 21.66 -23.59 37.55
C ALA A 33 20.86 -24.75 36.91
N ARG A 34 20.21 -24.51 35.77
CA ARG A 34 20.04 -25.56 34.72
C ARG A 34 19.74 -25.04 33.30
N LYS A 35 20.74 -25.17 32.43
CA LYS A 35 20.71 -25.46 30.97
C LYS A 35 19.73 -24.70 30.07
N VAL A 36 20.29 -23.77 29.29
CA VAL A 36 19.89 -23.52 27.89
C VAL A 36 20.92 -24.19 26.97
N SER A 37 20.48 -24.74 25.84
CA SER A 37 21.32 -25.50 24.89
C SER A 37 21.60 -24.68 23.62
N THR A 38 22.84 -24.25 23.43
CA THR A 38 23.35 -23.72 22.16
C THR A 38 24.35 -24.70 21.55
N ARG A 39 24.12 -25.13 20.30
CA ARG A 39 25.09 -25.90 19.51
C ARG A 39 25.72 -24.99 18.47
N SER A 40 27.02 -24.76 18.61
CA SER A 40 27.87 -24.21 17.57
C SER A 40 28.77 -25.33 17.01
N SER A 41 29.11 -25.28 15.73
CA SER A 41 30.04 -26.23 15.10
C SER A 41 30.90 -25.51 14.08
N LEU A 42 32.20 -25.46 14.37
CA LEU A 42 33.22 -24.72 13.63
C LEU A 42 33.74 -25.48 12.41
N LEU A 43 34.25 -24.73 11.43
CA LEU A 43 35.05 -25.26 10.32
C LEU A 43 36.36 -25.88 10.82
N GLN A 44 36.85 -26.90 10.12
CA GLN A 44 38.28 -27.24 10.07
C GLN A 44 38.74 -27.56 8.64
N ILE A 45 40.01 -27.23 8.37
CA ILE A 45 40.70 -27.26 7.07
C ILE A 45 41.97 -28.12 7.22
N ARG A 46 42.40 -28.84 6.15
CA ARG A 46 43.79 -29.24 5.74
C ARG A 46 43.78 -30.56 4.91
N PRO A 47 44.90 -31.02 4.28
CA PRO A 47 45.76 -30.36 3.28
C PRO A 47 46.07 -31.29 2.04
N LYS A 48 47.20 -31.11 1.33
CA LYS A 48 47.52 -31.65 -0.02
C LYS A 48 48.64 -32.75 -0.10
N HIS A 49 48.61 -33.53 -1.22
CA HIS A 49 49.74 -34.14 -2.00
C HIS A 49 50.54 -35.36 -1.42
N PRO A 50 51.39 -36.10 -2.21
CA PRO A 50 51.58 -36.25 -3.70
C PRO A 50 51.79 -37.72 -4.25
N PHE A 51 52.18 -37.85 -5.55
CA PHE A 51 52.95 -38.94 -6.27
C PHE A 51 52.31 -39.97 -7.26
N LEU A 52 52.41 -39.64 -8.57
CA LEU A 52 53.04 -40.36 -9.74
C LEU A 52 52.63 -41.81 -10.22
N PRO A 53 52.98 -42.24 -11.49
CA PRO A 53 52.10 -43.08 -12.34
C PRO A 53 52.72 -44.33 -13.03
N LYS A 54 51.90 -45.08 -13.79
CA LYS A 54 52.15 -45.98 -14.95
C LYS A 54 50.78 -46.49 -15.49
N SER A 55 50.57 -47.03 -16.71
CA SER A 55 51.36 -47.22 -17.95
C SER A 55 50.40 -47.44 -19.17
N GLY A 56 50.90 -47.62 -20.39
CA GLY A 56 50.10 -47.71 -21.64
C GLY A 56 49.74 -49.13 -22.18
N PRO A 57 49.77 -49.38 -23.51
CA PRO A 57 48.55 -49.71 -24.28
C PRO A 57 48.60 -51.07 -25.02
N ARG A 58 47.48 -51.48 -25.68
CA ARG A 58 47.53 -52.40 -26.85
C ARG A 58 46.27 -52.40 -27.74
N THR A 59 46.51 -52.71 -29.01
CA THR A 59 45.58 -52.79 -30.15
C THR A 59 45.05 -54.21 -30.37
N GLY A 60 43.94 -54.35 -31.11
CA GLY A 60 43.45 -55.64 -31.59
C GLY A 60 42.55 -55.48 -32.82
N ILE A 61 43.01 -56.02 -33.96
CA ILE A 61 42.29 -56.05 -35.24
C ILE A 61 41.76 -57.47 -35.45
N PHE A 62 40.52 -57.66 -35.90
CA PHE A 62 40.18 -58.77 -36.79
C PHE A 62 39.04 -58.44 -37.75
N ARG A 63 39.15 -58.98 -38.96
CA ARG A 63 38.23 -58.89 -40.11
C ARG A 63 37.59 -60.29 -40.28
N VAL A 64 36.44 -60.49 -40.90
CA VAL A 64 36.31 -60.97 -42.31
C VAL A 64 34.83 -61.37 -42.58
N SER A 65 34.27 -60.93 -43.72
CA SER A 65 33.11 -61.46 -44.51
C SER A 65 31.75 -61.78 -43.84
N SER A 66 30.60 -61.80 -44.53
CA SER A 66 30.31 -61.78 -45.98
C SER A 66 28.92 -61.21 -46.33
N SER A 67 28.62 -61.12 -47.64
CA SER A 67 27.29 -60.94 -48.29
C SER A 67 26.51 -59.62 -48.13
N THR A 68 26.75 -58.70 -49.07
CA THR A 68 25.70 -58.00 -49.85
C THR A 68 25.00 -58.98 -50.83
N PRO A 69 23.77 -58.74 -51.35
CA PRO A 69 23.13 -57.45 -51.67
C PRO A 69 21.82 -57.22 -50.86
N LEU A 70 20.84 -56.35 -51.16
CA LEU A 70 20.49 -55.55 -52.36
C LEU A 70 19.94 -54.14 -51.98
N LEU A 71 19.40 -53.41 -52.95
CA LEU A 71 18.92 -52.03 -52.81
C LEU A 71 17.62 -51.89 -51.99
N GLY A 72 17.57 -50.86 -51.14
CA GLY A 72 16.35 -50.41 -50.44
C GLY A 72 16.52 -49.01 -49.85
N SER A 73 16.51 -47.96 -50.69
CA SER A 73 16.84 -46.59 -50.28
C SER A 73 15.73 -45.88 -49.48
N ARG A 74 15.55 -46.24 -48.21
CA ARG A 74 14.63 -45.53 -47.30
C ARG A 74 15.36 -44.45 -46.48
N LYS A 75 15.69 -43.32 -47.11
CA LYS A 75 16.20 -42.12 -46.41
C LYS A 75 15.17 -41.65 -45.37
N ARG A 76 15.37 -42.01 -44.09
CA ARG A 76 14.55 -41.51 -42.96
C ARG A 76 14.73 -39.99 -42.83
N THR A 77 13.61 -39.27 -42.88
CA THR A 77 13.55 -37.80 -42.81
C THR A 77 13.82 -37.28 -41.39
N VAL A 78 15.08 -37.29 -40.96
CA VAL A 78 15.49 -36.78 -39.63
C VAL A 78 15.59 -35.23 -39.61
N GLY A 79 15.89 -34.60 -40.75
CA GLY A 79 16.15 -33.16 -40.83
C GLY A 79 14.93 -32.23 -40.69
N SER A 80 13.71 -32.66 -41.02
CA SER A 80 12.53 -31.78 -41.00
C SER A 80 12.00 -31.52 -39.58
N ARG A 81 11.99 -32.55 -38.72
CA ARG A 81 11.50 -32.44 -37.33
C ARG A 81 12.39 -31.53 -36.46
N LEU A 82 13.71 -31.55 -36.67
CA LEU A 82 14.62 -30.71 -35.89
C LEU A 82 14.48 -29.22 -36.27
N ARG A 83 14.44 -28.91 -37.57
CA ARG A 83 14.22 -27.53 -38.06
C ARG A 83 12.85 -26.98 -37.64
N SER A 84 11.79 -27.80 -37.71
CA SER A 84 10.45 -27.41 -37.24
C SER A 84 10.43 -27.11 -35.74
N ARG A 85 11.08 -27.93 -34.89
CA ARG A 85 11.15 -27.66 -33.44
C ARG A 85 11.98 -26.42 -33.10
N CYS A 86 13.10 -26.17 -33.80
CA CYS A 86 13.84 -24.92 -33.64
C CYS A 86 13.01 -23.71 -34.07
N LEU A 87 12.31 -23.77 -35.21
CA LEU A 87 11.43 -22.68 -35.65
C LEU A 87 10.28 -22.43 -34.65
N ILE A 88 9.67 -23.48 -34.11
CA ILE A 88 8.64 -23.35 -33.07
C ILE A 88 9.20 -22.75 -31.78
N MET A 89 10.39 -23.15 -31.32
CA MET A 89 11.02 -22.55 -30.13
C MET A 89 11.46 -21.10 -30.37
N VAL A 90 11.91 -20.76 -31.58
CA VAL A 90 12.23 -19.37 -31.95
C VAL A 90 10.97 -18.53 -32.03
N LEU A 91 9.89 -19.01 -32.67
CA LEU A 91 8.60 -18.30 -32.73
C LEU A 91 7.93 -18.19 -31.37
N ALA A 92 8.01 -19.21 -30.51
CA ALA A 92 7.55 -19.15 -29.13
C ALA A 92 8.41 -18.19 -28.28
N GLY A 93 9.72 -18.16 -28.52
CA GLY A 93 10.65 -17.20 -27.92
C GLY A 93 10.33 -15.76 -28.34
N PHE A 94 10.11 -15.52 -29.64
CA PHE A 94 9.66 -14.22 -30.14
C PHE A 94 8.28 -13.85 -29.62
N GLY A 95 7.33 -14.78 -29.55
CA GLY A 95 6.00 -14.54 -28.97
C GLY A 95 6.03 -14.25 -27.47
N LEU A 96 6.95 -14.89 -26.72
CA LEU A 96 7.18 -14.62 -25.31
C LEU A 96 7.92 -13.29 -25.12
N VAL A 97 8.89 -12.94 -25.98
CA VAL A 97 9.53 -11.61 -25.98
C VAL A 97 8.55 -10.51 -26.39
N LEU A 98 7.66 -10.74 -27.36
CA LEU A 98 6.60 -9.79 -27.72
C LEU A 98 5.56 -9.65 -26.59
N GLY A 99 5.14 -10.76 -25.99
CA GLY A 99 4.21 -10.76 -24.86
C GLY A 99 4.80 -10.07 -23.63
N VAL A 100 6.07 -10.34 -23.32
CA VAL A 100 6.82 -9.62 -22.28
C VAL A 100 7.03 -8.16 -22.68
N MET A 101 7.29 -7.81 -23.95
CA MET A 101 7.39 -6.41 -24.40
C MET A 101 6.04 -5.68 -24.35
N VAL A 102 4.90 -6.35 -24.57
CA VAL A 102 3.56 -5.77 -24.43
C VAL A 102 3.20 -5.61 -22.95
N ILE A 103 3.55 -6.58 -22.09
CA ILE A 103 3.42 -6.44 -20.63
C ILE A 103 4.35 -5.32 -20.13
N LEU A 104 5.60 -5.23 -20.59
CA LEU A 104 6.53 -4.18 -20.20
C LEU A 104 6.07 -2.81 -20.71
N THR A 105 5.68 -2.65 -21.99
CA THR A 105 5.18 -1.36 -22.48
C THR A 105 3.81 -0.98 -21.93
N GLY A 106 3.01 -1.95 -21.45
CA GLY A 106 1.78 -1.72 -20.70
C GLY A 106 1.98 -1.40 -19.21
N CYS A 107 3.00 -1.97 -18.55
CA CYS A 107 3.30 -1.80 -17.12
C CYS A 107 4.33 -0.70 -16.82
N TRP A 108 5.00 -0.15 -17.84
CA TRP A 108 6.08 0.83 -17.71
C TRP A 108 5.62 2.15 -18.34
N GLY A 109 4.99 2.99 -17.52
CA GLY A 109 4.67 4.37 -17.89
C GLY A 109 5.94 5.09 -18.36
N GLY A 110 5.89 5.69 -19.56
CA GLY A 110 7.07 6.37 -20.12
C GLY A 110 6.98 6.79 -21.59
N ARG A 111 6.18 6.13 -22.44
CA ARG A 111 5.95 6.59 -23.83
C ARG A 111 4.51 6.38 -24.28
N LYS A 112 3.78 7.49 -24.44
CA LYS A 112 2.47 7.57 -25.10
C LYS A 112 1.52 6.41 -24.75
N GLN A 113 1.39 6.11 -23.46
CA GLN A 113 0.03 6.03 -22.96
C GLN A 113 -0.56 7.43 -23.21
N SER A 114 -1.24 7.59 -24.34
CA SER A 114 -2.53 8.23 -24.24
C SER A 114 -3.25 7.42 -23.17
N TRP A 115 -3.36 7.99 -21.95
CA TRP A 115 -4.29 7.52 -20.92
C TRP A 115 -5.50 7.00 -21.66
N ALA A 116 -5.74 5.69 -21.59
CA ALA A 116 -6.62 5.02 -22.55
C ALA A 116 -7.93 5.79 -22.49
N ARG A 117 -8.20 6.60 -23.52
CA ARG A 117 -9.32 7.55 -23.48
C ARG A 117 -10.50 6.67 -23.16
N HIS A 118 -11.14 6.91 -22.01
CA HIS A 118 -12.27 6.11 -21.56
C HIS A 118 -13.11 5.83 -22.80
N PRO A 119 -13.23 4.57 -23.25
CA PRO A 119 -13.95 4.24 -24.46
C PRO A 119 -15.44 4.31 -24.12
N ASP A 120 -15.87 5.53 -23.77
CA ASP A 120 -17.21 6.04 -23.58
C ASP A 120 -17.12 7.49 -23.08
N TRP A 121 -17.00 8.42 -24.03
CA TRP A 121 -17.59 9.76 -23.92
C TRP A 121 -19.14 9.72 -23.85
N ASN A 122 -19.72 8.51 -23.82
CA ASN A 122 -21.15 8.22 -23.84
C ASN A 122 -21.64 7.41 -22.62
N MET A 123 -20.82 7.23 -21.57
CA MET A 123 -21.35 6.78 -20.27
C MET A 123 -22.10 7.93 -19.61
N HIS A 124 -23.34 8.14 -20.08
CA HIS A 124 -24.36 8.90 -19.39
C HIS A 124 -24.71 8.21 -18.07
N TYR A 125 -23.88 8.40 -17.05
CA TYR A 125 -24.40 8.38 -15.68
C TYR A 125 -25.47 9.46 -15.60
N GLY A 126 -26.70 9.04 -15.30
CA GLY A 126 -27.85 9.91 -15.34
C GLY A 126 -27.68 11.12 -14.42
N LYS A 127 -28.35 12.23 -14.76
CA LYS A 127 -28.31 13.51 -14.04
C LYS A 127 -28.95 13.47 -12.63
N ASN A 128 -28.99 12.31 -11.98
CA ASN A 128 -29.52 12.08 -10.64
C ASN A 128 -28.45 11.41 -9.76
N PRO A 129 -27.65 12.19 -9.01
CA PRO A 129 -26.84 11.70 -7.88
C PRO A 129 -27.70 11.32 -6.65
N SER A 130 -29.02 11.34 -6.78
CA SER A 130 -30.02 11.30 -5.70
C SER A 130 -30.23 9.93 -5.06
N SER A 131 -29.26 9.02 -5.22
CA SER A 131 -29.19 7.80 -4.44
C SER A 131 -27.71 7.40 -4.28
N ILE A 132 -27.06 7.97 -3.26
CA ILE A 132 -26.05 7.20 -2.51
C ILE A 132 -26.87 6.06 -1.89
N PRO A 133 -26.73 4.80 -2.35
CA PRO A 133 -26.43 3.79 -1.34
C PRO A 133 -25.84 2.49 -1.90
N HIS A 134 -24.58 2.23 -1.58
CA HIS A 134 -24.09 0.87 -1.45
C HIS A 134 -23.14 0.75 -0.27
N GLU A 135 -23.15 -0.41 0.37
CA GLU A 135 -22.21 -0.82 1.42
C GLU A 135 -20.76 -0.54 1.02
N VAL A 136 -19.95 -0.13 2.01
CA VAL A 136 -18.53 0.20 1.83
C VAL A 136 -17.76 -1.00 1.31
N ILE A 137 -17.07 -0.81 0.18
CA ILE A 137 -16.15 -1.81 -0.36
C ILE A 137 -14.72 -1.58 0.11
N PRO A 138 -13.96 -2.65 0.38
CA PRO A 138 -12.55 -2.57 0.73
C PRO A 138 -11.72 -2.38 -0.55
N ALA A 139 -11.83 -1.20 -1.15
CA ALA A 139 -11.08 -0.80 -2.34
C ALA A 139 -10.58 0.64 -2.21
N ASN A 140 -9.47 0.91 -2.88
CA ASN A 140 -8.85 2.22 -2.99
C ASN A 140 -9.04 2.77 -4.40
N SER A 141 -9.66 3.95 -4.49
CA SER A 141 -9.67 4.77 -5.71
C SER A 141 -8.29 5.38 -5.82
N HIS A 142 -7.51 4.90 -6.79
CA HIS A 142 -6.10 5.22 -6.94
C HIS A 142 -5.90 6.33 -7.98
N ASN A 143 -5.01 7.28 -7.68
CA ASN A 143 -4.94 8.57 -8.37
C ASN A 143 -6.35 9.15 -8.62
N ASP A 144 -7.17 9.28 -7.58
CA ASP A 144 -8.60 9.60 -7.73
C ASP A 144 -8.82 10.90 -8.52
N GLU A 145 -7.87 11.83 -8.46
CA GLU A 145 -7.95 13.08 -9.21
C GLU A 145 -7.85 12.87 -10.73
N MET A 146 -7.33 11.73 -11.19
CA MET A 146 -7.31 11.34 -12.60
C MET A 146 -8.67 10.84 -13.11
N GLN A 147 -9.65 10.62 -12.23
CA GLN A 147 -11.04 10.31 -12.57
C GLN A 147 -11.82 11.55 -13.08
N GLY A 148 -11.23 12.75 -12.97
CA GLY A 148 -11.83 14.02 -13.38
C GLY A 148 -12.39 14.85 -12.22
N SER A 149 -13.10 15.95 -12.53
CA SER A 149 -13.57 16.92 -11.53
C SER A 149 -14.53 16.38 -10.47
N ASN A 150 -15.10 15.20 -10.73
CA ASN A 150 -16.08 14.56 -9.85
C ASN A 150 -15.54 13.22 -9.31
N GLY A 151 -14.21 13.00 -9.29
CA GLY A 151 -13.57 11.76 -8.85
C GLY A 151 -14.06 11.29 -7.48
N LEU A 152 -13.97 12.17 -6.47
CA LEU A 152 -14.50 11.93 -5.13
C LEU A 152 -15.97 11.47 -5.16
N GLN A 153 -16.84 12.20 -5.86
CA GLN A 153 -18.26 11.87 -5.95
C GLN A 153 -18.48 10.51 -6.64
N LEU A 154 -17.71 10.18 -7.67
CA LEU A 154 -17.76 8.90 -8.35
C LEU A 154 -17.34 7.76 -7.41
N ALA A 155 -16.19 7.87 -6.76
CA ALA A 155 -15.69 6.89 -5.80
C ALA A 155 -16.69 6.66 -4.65
N LEU A 156 -17.20 7.73 -4.04
CA LEU A 156 -18.21 7.64 -2.98
C LEU A 156 -19.54 7.05 -3.50
N SER A 157 -20.03 7.43 -4.68
CA SER A 157 -21.26 6.84 -5.25
C SER A 157 -21.15 5.32 -5.49
N LEU A 158 -19.93 4.83 -5.70
CA LEU A 158 -19.63 3.41 -5.87
C LEU A 158 -19.37 2.69 -4.53
N GLY A 159 -19.20 3.41 -3.42
CA GLY A 159 -19.00 2.85 -2.08
C GLY A 159 -17.54 2.65 -1.69
N TYR A 160 -16.59 3.39 -2.26
CA TYR A 160 -15.17 3.24 -1.96
C TYR A 160 -14.80 3.56 -0.51
N GLY A 161 -14.24 2.58 0.22
CA GLY A 161 -13.73 2.78 1.58
C GLY A 161 -12.38 3.50 1.65
N TYR A 162 -11.66 3.62 0.53
CA TYR A 162 -10.39 4.34 0.45
C TYR A 162 -10.30 5.17 -0.83
N ILE A 163 -9.72 6.36 -0.71
CA ILE A 163 -9.48 7.31 -1.79
C ILE A 163 -8.04 7.78 -1.63
N GLU A 164 -7.28 7.77 -2.71
CA GLU A 164 -5.87 8.15 -2.72
C GLU A 164 -5.65 9.28 -3.73
N ILE A 165 -4.94 10.32 -3.28
CA ILE A 165 -4.74 11.56 -4.03
C ILE A 165 -3.25 11.92 -4.08
N ASP A 166 -2.73 12.00 -5.30
CA ASP A 166 -1.37 12.47 -5.57
C ASP A 166 -1.28 13.98 -5.30
N THR A 167 -0.51 14.35 -4.28
CA THR A 167 -0.54 15.70 -3.68
C THR A 167 0.80 16.40 -3.78
N TYR A 168 0.79 17.60 -4.36
CA TYR A 168 1.94 18.48 -4.54
C TYR A 168 1.73 19.83 -3.85
N LEU A 169 2.77 20.38 -3.21
CA LEU A 169 2.79 21.81 -2.89
C LEU A 169 3.01 22.62 -4.18
N GLY A 170 2.19 23.66 -4.39
CA GLY A 170 2.23 24.52 -5.57
C GLY A 170 1.48 25.85 -5.40
N PRO A 171 1.38 26.70 -6.44
CA PRO A 171 0.80 28.03 -6.34
C PRO A 171 -0.70 28.02 -6.01
N SER A 172 -1.11 28.87 -5.07
CA SER A 172 -2.51 29.09 -4.71
C SER A 172 -3.26 29.87 -5.79
N PRO A 173 -4.50 29.48 -6.17
CA PRO A 173 -5.36 30.29 -7.04
C PRO A 173 -5.91 31.52 -6.31
N HIS A 174 -5.92 31.49 -4.96
CA HIS A 174 -6.49 32.50 -4.09
C HIS A 174 -5.48 32.85 -2.98
N PRO A 175 -4.44 33.64 -3.29
CA PRO A 175 -3.43 34.07 -2.32
C PRO A 175 -4.02 35.11 -1.35
N ASN A 176 -4.83 34.65 -0.40
CA ASN A 176 -5.50 35.49 0.59
C ASN A 176 -4.54 35.86 1.72
N THR A 177 -4.11 37.13 1.73
CA THR A 177 -3.34 37.74 2.82
C THR A 177 -4.16 38.05 4.08
N SER A 178 -5.47 37.73 4.08
CA SER A 178 -6.45 38.11 5.11
C SER A 178 -7.12 36.94 5.83
N LEU A 179 -6.79 35.69 5.46
CA LEU A 179 -7.35 34.46 6.06
C LEU A 179 -6.30 33.57 6.74
N SER A 180 -5.09 34.08 6.93
CA SER A 180 -4.15 33.47 7.88
C SER A 180 -4.80 33.39 9.26
N LEU A 181 -4.85 32.18 9.84
CA LEU A 181 -4.96 32.03 11.29
C LEU A 181 -3.97 33.01 11.96
N PRO A 182 -4.29 33.68 13.08
CA PRO A 182 -3.49 34.80 13.59
C PRO A 182 -1.99 34.52 13.83
N ASN A 183 -1.57 33.25 13.83
CA ASN A 183 -0.18 32.79 13.97
C ASN A 183 0.28 31.82 12.84
N SER A 184 -0.42 31.72 11.70
CA SER A 184 0.03 30.82 10.61
C SER A 184 1.29 31.36 9.95
N THR A 185 2.34 30.55 9.94
CA THR A 185 3.64 30.83 9.31
C THR A 185 3.72 30.31 7.86
N LEU A 186 2.62 29.78 7.33
CA LEU A 186 2.53 29.27 5.96
C LEU A 186 2.54 30.42 4.94
N ASP A 187 3.10 30.17 3.75
CA ASP A 187 3.08 31.10 2.64
C ASP A 187 1.69 31.09 1.99
N PRO A 188 0.90 32.19 2.06
CA PRO A 188 -0.43 32.23 1.48
C PRO A 188 -0.43 32.15 -0.06
N SER A 189 0.73 32.32 -0.71
CA SER A 189 0.87 32.12 -2.15
C SER A 189 0.95 30.63 -2.55
N LEU A 190 1.03 29.71 -1.58
CA LEU A 190 1.10 28.27 -1.80
C LEU A 190 -0.13 27.54 -1.26
N THR A 191 -0.42 26.38 -1.85
CA THR A 191 -1.46 25.44 -1.40
C THR A 191 -1.15 24.02 -1.87
N LEU A 192 -1.91 23.04 -1.36
CA LEU A 192 -1.85 21.66 -1.82
C LEU A 192 -2.70 21.48 -3.07
N LEU A 193 -2.08 21.00 -4.14
CA LEU A 193 -2.67 20.69 -5.44
C LEU A 193 -2.73 19.18 -5.67
N ALA A 194 -3.82 18.71 -6.28
CA ALA A 194 -4.03 17.32 -6.67
C ALA A 194 -3.61 17.09 -8.14
N GLY A 195 -2.75 16.10 -8.39
CA GLY A 195 -2.42 15.62 -9.74
C GLY A 195 -1.23 14.66 -9.78
N HIS A 196 -1.34 13.59 -10.56
CA HIS A 196 -0.34 12.53 -10.68
C HIS A 196 1.08 12.97 -11.10
N ASP A 197 1.22 13.67 -12.24
CA ASP A 197 2.50 14.24 -12.71
C ASP A 197 2.50 15.78 -12.59
N PRO A 198 3.67 16.44 -12.54
CA PRO A 198 3.77 17.91 -12.50
C PRO A 198 3.09 18.63 -13.68
N LYS A 199 2.83 17.93 -14.79
CA LYS A 199 2.13 18.43 -15.98
C LYS A 199 0.59 18.50 -15.81
N ASP A 200 0.05 17.74 -14.86
CA ASP A 200 -1.39 17.58 -14.60
C ASP A 200 -1.89 18.56 -13.53
N LEU A 201 -0.94 19.21 -12.84
CA LEU A 201 -1.17 20.27 -11.85
C LEU A 201 -1.76 21.53 -12.50
N LYS A 202 -2.78 22.07 -11.85
CA LYS A 202 -3.40 23.37 -12.18
C LYS A 202 -3.78 24.05 -10.87
N ALA A 203 -3.65 25.36 -10.78
CA ALA A 203 -3.94 26.10 -9.55
C ALA A 203 -5.38 25.87 -9.04
N GLN A 204 -6.34 25.64 -9.95
CA GLN A 204 -7.77 25.38 -9.64
C GLN A 204 -8.08 23.91 -9.29
N ARG A 205 -7.05 23.10 -9.01
CA ARG A 205 -7.18 21.70 -8.59
C ARG A 205 -6.59 21.54 -7.20
N THR A 206 -7.07 22.36 -6.26
CA THR A 206 -6.60 22.27 -4.88
C THR A 206 -7.15 21.02 -4.21
N LEU A 207 -6.35 20.39 -3.34
CA LEU A 207 -6.80 19.28 -2.48
C LEU A 207 -7.99 19.73 -1.62
N LYS A 208 -8.01 21.00 -1.22
CA LYS A 208 -9.09 21.59 -0.42
C LYS A 208 -10.43 21.56 -1.16
N GLU A 209 -10.51 22.20 -2.33
CA GLU A 209 -11.77 22.36 -3.08
C GLU A 209 -12.27 21.05 -3.69
N TRP A 210 -11.37 20.16 -4.13
CA TRP A 210 -11.76 18.92 -4.81
C TRP A 210 -12.10 17.78 -3.84
N TYR A 211 -11.50 17.77 -2.63
CA TYR A 211 -11.63 16.67 -1.69
C TYR A 211 -12.15 17.09 -0.33
N PHE A 212 -11.49 18.03 0.34
CA PHE A 212 -11.76 18.29 1.76
C PHE A 212 -13.04 19.10 1.98
N ASP A 213 -13.32 20.14 1.18
CA ASP A 213 -14.55 20.91 1.32
C ASP A 213 -15.80 20.05 1.04
N PRO A 214 -15.88 19.24 -0.05
CA PRO A 214 -17.00 18.33 -0.26
C PRO A 214 -17.14 17.25 0.83
N LEU A 215 -16.03 16.71 1.36
CA LEU A 215 -16.08 15.75 2.47
C LEU A 215 -16.60 16.41 3.75
N LEU A 216 -16.16 17.63 4.05
CA LEU A 216 -16.62 18.40 5.21
C LEU A 216 -18.10 18.74 5.10
N ASP A 217 -18.58 19.17 3.93
CA ASP A 217 -20.00 19.46 3.67
C ASP A 217 -20.89 18.23 3.87
N ILE A 218 -20.44 17.03 3.43
CA ILE A 218 -21.15 15.76 3.66
C ILE A 218 -21.24 15.47 5.17
N LEU A 219 -20.12 15.58 5.90
CA LEU A 219 -20.08 15.25 7.32
C LEU A 219 -20.84 16.27 8.18
N ASP A 220 -20.69 17.57 7.92
CA ASP A 220 -21.47 18.63 8.60
C ASP A 220 -22.97 18.47 8.28
N GLY A 221 -23.32 18.08 7.05
CA GLY A 221 -24.69 17.74 6.66
C GLY A 221 -25.28 16.58 7.47
N ASN A 222 -24.53 15.48 7.57
CA ASN A 222 -24.96 14.26 8.27
C ASN A 222 -25.02 14.44 9.80
N ASN A 223 -24.17 15.28 10.38
CA ASN A 223 -24.07 15.49 11.83
C ASN A 223 -24.79 16.76 12.34
N ARG A 224 -25.47 17.53 11.47
CA ARG A 224 -26.12 18.82 11.79
C ARG A 224 -27.12 18.80 12.97
N ARG A 225 -27.66 17.62 13.32
CA ARG A 225 -28.63 17.41 14.42
C ARG A 225 -28.10 16.48 15.51
N TRP A 226 -26.80 16.22 15.54
CA TRP A 226 -26.20 15.30 16.49
C TRP A 226 -26.13 15.93 17.89
N ASN A 227 -26.92 15.38 18.82
CA ASN A 227 -27.00 15.87 20.20
C ASN A 227 -26.06 15.11 21.17
N GLY A 228 -25.10 14.34 20.65
CA GLY A 228 -23.96 13.84 21.44
C GLY A 228 -24.18 12.59 22.29
N SER A 229 -24.83 11.53 21.79
CA SER A 229 -24.94 10.27 22.56
C SER A 229 -24.77 8.98 21.75
N GLU A 230 -23.78 8.21 22.19
CA GLU A 230 -23.50 6.77 22.01
C GLU A 230 -22.38 6.39 21.01
N ASP A 231 -22.53 6.52 19.69
CA ASP A 231 -21.45 6.19 18.72
C ASP A 231 -20.63 7.40 18.22
N GLY A 232 -21.00 8.61 18.61
CA GLY A 232 -20.20 9.83 18.44
C GLY A 232 -20.31 10.59 17.11
N TRP A 233 -20.55 9.92 15.98
CA TRP A 233 -20.62 10.55 14.64
C TRP A 233 -21.41 9.73 13.61
N THR A 234 -21.86 10.38 12.54
CA THR A 234 -22.38 9.76 11.30
C THR A 234 -21.42 10.05 10.15
N GLY A 235 -20.92 9.01 9.50
CA GLY A 235 -19.96 9.06 8.40
C GLY A 235 -20.58 9.32 7.04
N VAL A 236 -19.82 9.03 5.98
CA VAL A 236 -20.18 9.38 4.59
C VAL A 236 -21.34 8.54 4.04
N TYR A 237 -21.52 7.31 4.54
CA TYR A 237 -22.39 6.30 3.92
C TYR A 237 -23.68 6.07 4.71
N GLU A 238 -24.84 6.45 4.15
CA GLU A 238 -26.16 6.32 4.80
C GLU A 238 -26.48 4.90 5.30
N ARG A 239 -26.10 3.85 4.53
CA ARG A 239 -26.33 2.44 4.90
C ARG A 239 -25.21 1.82 5.77
N ASP A 240 -24.16 2.57 6.02
CA ASP A 240 -22.95 2.17 6.73
C ASP A 240 -22.48 3.36 7.61
N PRO A 241 -23.36 3.94 8.46
CA PRO A 241 -23.12 5.25 9.06
C PRO A 241 -21.89 5.29 9.96
N ASN A 242 -21.52 4.16 10.57
CA ASN A 242 -20.39 4.04 11.47
C ASN A 242 -19.13 3.49 10.75
N LYS A 243 -19.05 3.62 9.41
CA LYS A 243 -17.86 3.24 8.63
C LYS A 243 -16.96 4.44 8.34
N GLU A 244 -15.71 4.27 8.74
CA GLU A 244 -14.57 5.14 8.41
C GLU A 244 -14.20 5.07 6.93
N VAL A 245 -13.84 6.20 6.34
CA VAL A 245 -13.24 6.31 5.00
C VAL A 245 -11.77 6.69 5.13
N GLY A 246 -10.89 5.93 4.48
CA GLY A 246 -9.46 6.24 4.46
C GLY A 246 -9.09 7.20 3.33
N ILE A 247 -8.51 8.34 3.67
CA ILE A 247 -7.96 9.29 2.71
C ILE A 247 -6.44 9.14 2.70
N LEU A 248 -5.92 8.59 1.61
CA LEU A 248 -4.50 8.42 1.38
C LEU A 248 -3.95 9.68 0.68
N ILE A 249 -2.93 10.30 1.26
CA ILE A 249 -2.25 11.47 0.69
C ILE A 249 -0.85 11.04 0.25
N ASP A 250 -0.63 10.86 -1.05
CA ASP A 250 0.72 10.63 -1.58
C ASP A 250 1.44 11.98 -1.65
N MET A 251 2.34 12.20 -0.69
CA MET A 251 3.11 13.44 -0.60
C MET A 251 4.21 13.42 -1.67
N LYS A 252 4.06 14.19 -2.74
CA LYS A 252 5.00 14.18 -3.86
C LYS A 252 6.18 15.14 -3.65
N ARG A 253 7.38 14.65 -3.99
CA ARG A 253 8.69 15.33 -3.93
C ARG A 253 9.21 15.56 -2.51
N ASP A 254 8.49 16.31 -1.69
CA ASP A 254 8.96 16.79 -0.39
C ASP A 254 7.79 16.79 0.61
N GLY A 255 7.77 15.76 1.46
CA GLY A 255 6.74 15.61 2.49
C GLY A 255 6.92 16.54 3.68
N ASP A 256 8.15 16.98 3.99
CA ASP A 256 8.41 17.94 5.06
C ASP A 256 7.81 19.32 4.73
N LEU A 257 7.88 19.73 3.45
CA LEU A 257 7.22 20.96 2.96
C LEU A 257 5.70 20.81 2.83
N ILE A 258 5.17 19.64 2.49
CA ILE A 258 3.71 19.39 2.38
C ILE A 258 3.05 19.30 3.76
N TRP A 259 3.72 18.68 4.74
CA TRP A 259 3.18 18.34 6.05
C TRP A 259 2.43 19.48 6.78
N PRO A 260 2.98 20.70 6.94
CA PRO A 260 2.30 21.74 7.71
C PRO A 260 1.09 22.33 6.97
N TYR A 261 1.09 22.35 5.63
CA TYR A 261 -0.11 22.73 4.85
C TYR A 261 -1.19 21.65 4.94
N LEU A 262 -0.82 20.37 5.02
CA LEU A 262 -1.79 19.30 5.21
C LEU A 262 -2.43 19.38 6.61
N LEU A 263 -1.65 19.64 7.65
CA LEU A 263 -2.18 19.84 9.00
C LEU A 263 -3.11 21.06 9.09
N ASP A 264 -2.80 22.16 8.38
CA ASP A 264 -3.68 23.33 8.28
C ASP A 264 -5.01 22.99 7.59
N HIS A 265 -4.95 22.35 6.42
CA HIS A 265 -6.11 21.86 5.69
C HIS A 265 -6.98 20.86 6.49
N LEU A 266 -6.41 20.16 7.48
CA LEU A 266 -7.14 19.23 8.36
C LEU A 266 -7.78 19.87 9.60
N GLN A 267 -7.46 21.12 9.95
CA GLN A 267 -8.03 21.79 11.13
C GLN A 267 -9.58 21.81 11.19
N PRO A 268 -10.33 21.98 10.07
CA PRO A 268 -11.78 21.92 10.09
C PRO A 268 -12.35 20.57 10.55
N PHE A 269 -11.65 19.45 10.26
CA PHE A 269 -12.03 18.11 10.71
C PHE A 269 -11.59 17.83 12.14
N ILE A 270 -10.38 18.28 12.52
CA ILE A 270 -9.86 18.14 13.89
C ILE A 270 -10.78 18.84 14.89
N SER A 271 -11.14 20.10 14.61
CA SER A 271 -12.04 20.90 15.46
C SER A 271 -13.46 20.34 15.62
N ARG A 272 -13.88 19.41 14.76
CA ARG A 272 -15.17 18.71 14.80
C ARG A 272 -15.08 17.26 15.28
N ASN A 273 -13.88 16.78 15.65
CA ASN A 273 -13.60 15.37 15.94
C ASN A 273 -14.01 14.42 14.79
N TYR A 274 -13.79 14.83 13.54
CA TYR A 274 -14.10 14.03 12.34
C TYR A 274 -12.95 13.11 11.89
N LEU A 275 -11.78 13.21 12.52
CA LEU A 275 -10.64 12.33 12.23
C LEU A 275 -10.51 11.24 13.29
N THR A 276 -10.29 10.00 12.88
CA THR A 276 -9.65 8.98 13.71
C THR A 276 -8.23 9.43 14.00
N TYR A 277 -7.82 9.37 15.27
CA TYR A 277 -6.46 9.69 15.69
C TYR A 277 -6.02 8.83 16.88
N TYR A 278 -4.70 8.76 17.09
CA TYR A 278 -4.10 8.09 18.23
C TYR A 278 -3.40 9.11 19.13
N ASN A 279 -3.78 9.16 20.42
CA ASN A 279 -3.04 9.91 21.43
C ASN A 279 -1.92 9.01 21.97
N THR A 280 -0.67 9.41 21.72
CA THR A 280 0.51 8.63 22.12
C THR A 280 0.80 8.71 23.62
N THR A 281 0.49 9.84 24.27
CA THR A 281 0.68 10.06 25.71
C THR A 281 -0.23 9.17 26.54
N SER A 282 -1.52 9.05 26.18
CA SER A 282 -2.49 8.17 26.86
C SER A 282 -2.56 6.75 26.27
N SER A 283 -1.93 6.52 25.11
CA SER A 283 -2.05 5.29 24.32
C SER A 283 -3.49 4.91 23.93
N THR A 284 -4.33 5.91 23.66
CA THR A 284 -5.76 5.72 23.34
C THR A 284 -6.11 6.12 21.91
N TRP A 285 -7.02 5.35 21.31
CA TRP A 285 -7.66 5.68 20.04
C TRP A 285 -8.89 6.57 20.26
N ASN A 286 -9.06 7.56 19.39
CA ASN A 286 -10.33 8.24 19.16
C ASN A 286 -10.72 7.93 17.70
N TYR A 287 -11.97 7.52 17.47
CA TYR A 287 -12.46 7.11 16.16
C TYR A 287 -13.35 8.18 15.56
N GLY A 288 -13.11 8.52 14.29
CA GLY A 288 -13.88 9.45 13.49
C GLY A 288 -14.32 8.84 12.15
N PRO A 289 -15.17 9.54 11.37
CA PRO A 289 -15.59 9.11 10.05
C PRO A 289 -14.47 9.07 9.00
N LEU A 290 -13.32 9.71 9.22
CA LEU A 290 -12.18 9.72 8.31
C LEU A 290 -10.88 9.28 9.00
N ILE A 291 -10.03 8.54 8.29
CA ILE A 291 -8.62 8.32 8.70
C ILE A 291 -7.68 8.83 7.61
N ILE A 292 -6.68 9.64 8.00
CA ILE A 292 -5.70 10.20 7.06
C ILE A 292 -4.45 9.34 7.07
N ILE A 293 -4.01 8.89 5.89
CA ILE A 293 -2.85 8.01 5.72
C ILE A 293 -1.87 8.68 4.76
N GLY A 294 -0.75 9.16 5.28
CA GLY A 294 0.35 9.66 4.47
C GLY A 294 1.09 8.52 3.77
N THR A 295 1.21 8.61 2.45
CA THR A 295 2.06 7.76 1.61
C THR A 295 3.04 8.61 0.79
N GLY A 296 3.77 8.04 -0.16
CA GLY A 296 4.79 8.77 -0.92
C GLY A 296 5.97 9.24 -0.05
N SER A 297 6.35 10.51 -0.15
CA SER A 297 7.44 11.13 0.62
C SER A 297 7.06 11.53 2.06
N THR A 298 6.05 10.90 2.67
CA THR A 298 5.55 11.26 4.02
C THR A 298 6.67 11.21 5.07
N PRO A 299 6.84 12.26 5.91
CA PRO A 299 7.91 12.31 6.91
C PRO A 299 7.59 11.43 8.13
N ILE A 300 8.06 10.19 8.12
CA ILE A 300 7.84 9.20 9.21
C ILE A 300 8.24 9.71 10.60
N SER A 301 9.26 10.57 10.71
CA SER A 301 9.67 11.16 11.99
C SER A 301 8.55 12.02 12.59
N LYS A 302 7.86 12.84 11.77
CA LYS A 302 6.71 13.65 12.21
C LYS A 302 5.50 12.79 12.57
N VAL A 303 5.20 11.77 11.76
CA VAL A 303 4.12 10.80 12.07
C VAL A 303 4.38 10.13 13.43
N TYR A 304 5.59 9.65 13.67
CA TYR A 304 5.91 8.91 14.88
C TYR A 304 5.91 9.80 16.13
N HIS A 305 6.58 10.95 16.09
CA HIS A 305 6.75 11.83 17.27
C HIS A 305 5.56 12.77 17.55
N SER A 306 4.52 12.77 16.71
CA SER A 306 3.28 13.53 16.99
C SER A 306 2.57 13.00 18.24
N GLU A 307 2.29 13.88 19.21
CA GLU A 307 1.50 13.55 20.40
C GLU A 307 0.10 13.03 20.01
N PHE A 308 -0.59 13.81 19.16
CA PHE A 308 -1.85 13.46 18.53
C PHE A 308 -1.60 13.09 17.07
N ARG A 309 -1.59 11.78 16.77
CA ARG A 309 -1.36 11.27 15.42
C ARG A 309 -2.65 11.28 14.62
N TYR A 310 -2.92 12.41 13.97
CA TYR A 310 -4.04 12.59 13.00
C TYR A 310 -3.72 12.06 11.60
N ILE A 311 -2.43 12.04 11.24
CA ILE A 311 -1.92 11.49 9.97
C ILE A 311 -1.09 10.26 10.31
N PHE A 312 -1.51 9.10 9.81
CA PHE A 312 -0.81 7.83 9.96
C PHE A 312 0.10 7.54 8.76
N TYR A 313 0.91 6.49 8.83
CA TYR A 313 1.84 6.10 7.77
C TYR A 313 1.30 4.96 6.89
N ASP A 314 1.72 4.90 5.63
CA ASP A 314 1.56 3.74 4.74
C ASP A 314 2.86 2.90 4.76
N ALA A 315 2.89 1.83 5.56
CA ALA A 315 4.08 1.01 5.76
C ALA A 315 4.50 0.21 4.51
N PRO A 316 5.78 -0.21 4.39
CA PRO A 316 6.17 -1.14 3.33
C PRO A 316 5.53 -2.53 3.55
N LEU A 317 4.71 -2.98 2.60
CA LEU A 317 4.06 -4.31 2.64
C LEU A 317 5.03 -5.47 2.36
N ILE A 318 6.12 -5.23 1.64
CA ILE A 318 7.21 -6.20 1.51
C ILE A 318 8.21 -5.90 2.64
N HIS A 319 8.60 -6.93 3.40
CA HIS A 319 9.40 -6.81 4.63
C HIS A 319 8.68 -6.13 5.83
N PRO A 320 7.41 -6.47 6.14
CA PRO A 320 6.72 -5.93 7.32
C PRO A 320 7.29 -6.46 8.65
N ASP A 321 8.20 -7.43 8.57
CA ASP A 321 9.00 -8.02 9.65
C ASP A 321 10.34 -7.31 9.89
N GLU A 322 10.73 -6.35 9.06
CA GLU A 322 11.88 -5.49 9.33
C GLU A 322 11.48 -4.32 10.25
N PRO A 323 12.29 -3.99 11.28
CA PRO A 323 11.94 -2.93 12.23
C PRO A 323 11.95 -1.56 11.56
N LEU A 324 10.98 -0.73 11.95
CA LEU A 324 10.97 0.69 11.69
C LEU A 324 12.13 1.37 12.44
N VAL A 325 13.07 1.93 11.69
CA VAL A 325 14.18 2.73 12.19
C VAL A 325 13.98 4.20 11.82
N ILE A 326 13.94 5.07 12.84
CA ILE A 326 13.83 6.53 12.68
C ILE A 326 15.10 7.17 13.25
N PRO A 327 15.93 7.81 12.42
CA PRO A 327 17.07 8.60 12.88
C PRO A 327 16.65 9.74 13.81
N LYS A 328 17.52 10.13 14.75
CA LYS A 328 17.33 11.36 15.54
C LYS A 328 17.20 12.56 14.61
N SER A 329 16.17 13.37 14.82
CA SER A 329 15.84 14.56 14.02
C SER A 329 15.53 15.75 14.93
N ASN A 330 15.00 16.83 14.36
CA ASN A 330 14.39 17.92 15.13
C ASN A 330 13.00 17.54 15.67
N ASP A 331 12.35 16.53 15.09
CA ASP A 331 11.04 16.05 15.52
C ASP A 331 11.14 15.11 16.74
N GLY A 332 12.28 14.44 16.95
CA GLY A 332 12.48 13.58 18.12
C GLY A 332 13.77 12.75 18.17
N PRO A 333 13.91 11.91 19.23
CA PRO A 333 15.06 11.02 19.42
C PRO A 333 15.09 9.86 18.40
N PHE A 334 16.22 9.15 18.34
CA PHE A 334 16.32 7.91 17.57
C PHE A 334 15.33 6.85 18.08
N VAL A 335 14.71 6.12 17.15
CA VAL A 335 13.76 5.03 17.45
C VAL A 335 14.10 3.80 16.61
N SER A 336 13.98 2.62 17.21
CA SER A 336 13.92 1.33 16.52
C SER A 336 12.77 0.53 17.13
N THR A 337 11.74 0.23 16.34
CA THR A 337 10.51 -0.44 16.81
C THR A 337 9.90 -1.32 15.73
N GLU A 338 9.00 -2.22 16.11
CA GLU A 338 8.15 -2.94 15.17
C GLU A 338 7.08 -2.03 14.57
N TRP A 339 6.63 -2.34 13.35
CA TRP A 339 5.42 -1.75 12.79
C TRP A 339 4.18 -2.17 13.59
N SER A 340 3.27 -1.23 13.82
CA SER A 340 1.94 -1.49 14.40
C SER A 340 0.88 -0.62 13.74
N ARG A 341 -0.40 -1.01 13.90
CA ARG A 341 -1.54 -0.25 13.38
C ARG A 341 -1.62 1.19 13.90
N GLU A 342 -1.08 1.47 15.09
CA GLU A 342 -1.00 2.81 15.70
C GLU A 342 -0.07 3.74 14.93
N ILE A 343 0.95 3.20 14.24
CA ILE A 343 1.86 3.96 13.38
C ILE A 343 1.35 3.93 11.94
N ALA A 344 1.00 2.74 11.47
CA ALA A 344 0.63 2.45 10.09
C ALA A 344 -0.59 1.50 10.02
N PRO A 345 -1.82 2.02 9.87
CA PRO A 345 -3.03 1.20 9.73
C PRO A 345 -3.12 0.52 8.35
N MET A 346 -2.27 0.93 7.41
CA MET A 346 -2.10 0.33 6.09
C MET A 346 -0.63 0.04 5.80
N ALA A 347 -0.38 -1.03 5.05
CA ALA A 347 0.90 -1.31 4.42
C ALA A 347 0.71 -1.56 2.93
N SER A 348 1.50 -0.88 2.11
CA SER A 348 1.40 -0.91 0.65
C SER A 348 2.71 -1.26 -0.05
N SER A 349 2.60 -1.79 -1.27
CA SER A 349 3.75 -1.98 -2.16
C SER A 349 3.33 -2.13 -3.63
N LYS A 350 4.23 -1.73 -4.53
CA LYS A 350 4.08 -2.04 -5.97
C LYS A 350 4.14 -3.54 -6.16
N LEU A 351 3.16 -4.14 -6.84
CA LEU A 351 3.14 -5.56 -7.14
C LEU A 351 4.34 -5.95 -8.04
N PRO A 352 5.32 -6.74 -7.55
CA PRO A 352 6.54 -7.01 -8.32
C PRO A 352 6.30 -7.80 -9.62
N LEU A 353 7.01 -7.43 -10.70
CA LEU A 353 6.84 -8.01 -12.05
C LEU A 353 6.87 -9.55 -12.10
N LYS A 354 7.65 -10.19 -11.21
CA LYS A 354 7.74 -11.65 -11.08
C LYS A 354 6.39 -12.35 -10.87
N TYR A 355 5.42 -11.68 -10.24
CA TYR A 355 4.08 -12.23 -9.97
C TYR A 355 3.18 -12.26 -11.22
N TYR A 356 3.41 -11.35 -12.17
CA TYR A 356 2.74 -11.39 -13.46
C TYR A 356 3.21 -12.58 -14.29
N LEU A 357 4.53 -12.79 -14.33
CA LEU A 357 5.15 -13.89 -15.09
C LEU A 357 4.68 -15.27 -14.60
N SER A 358 4.40 -15.44 -13.31
CA SER A 358 3.80 -16.68 -12.78
C SER A 358 2.36 -16.95 -13.22
N THR A 359 1.63 -15.96 -13.71
CA THR A 359 0.27 -16.18 -14.26
C THR A 359 0.27 -16.69 -15.69
N LEU A 360 1.41 -16.66 -16.39
CA LEU A 360 1.51 -17.08 -17.79
C LEU A 360 1.55 -18.61 -17.92
N PRO A 361 0.76 -19.22 -18.84
CA PRO A 361 0.65 -20.68 -18.97
C PRO A 361 1.99 -21.42 -19.10
N HIS A 362 2.98 -20.82 -19.77
CA HIS A 362 4.28 -21.46 -20.00
C HIS A 362 5.11 -21.64 -18.70
N PHE A 363 4.92 -20.76 -17.70
CA PHE A 363 5.53 -20.91 -16.37
C PHE A 363 4.75 -21.89 -15.46
N ILE A 364 3.44 -22.03 -15.68
CA ILE A 364 2.58 -22.98 -14.96
C ILE A 364 2.92 -24.43 -15.35
N ILE A 365 3.23 -24.70 -16.62
CA ILE A 365 3.52 -26.06 -17.13
C ILE A 365 4.80 -26.67 -16.52
N SER A 366 5.73 -25.85 -16.04
CA SER A 366 7.04 -26.33 -15.54
C SER A 366 7.13 -26.57 -14.02
N ARG A 367 6.05 -26.38 -13.24
CA ARG A 367 6.10 -26.51 -11.77
C ARG A 367 5.05 -27.49 -11.22
N LYS A 368 5.42 -28.78 -11.13
CA LYS A 368 4.79 -29.75 -10.20
C LYS A 368 5.25 -29.49 -8.76
N GLY A 369 5.01 -28.30 -8.23
CA GLY A 369 5.42 -27.89 -6.88
C GLY A 369 4.56 -26.74 -6.35
N ARG A 370 4.67 -26.46 -5.04
CA ARG A 370 3.94 -25.36 -4.37
C ARG A 370 4.09 -24.04 -5.13
N ASP A 371 3.04 -23.22 -5.11
CA ASP A 371 3.02 -21.91 -5.77
C ASP A 371 3.77 -20.89 -4.90
N THR A 372 5.09 -21.05 -4.82
CA THR A 372 5.98 -20.31 -3.91
C THR A 372 5.90 -18.79 -4.04
N LEU A 373 5.38 -18.28 -5.17
CA LEU A 373 5.13 -16.87 -5.37
C LEU A 373 3.80 -16.44 -4.74
N ARG A 374 2.71 -17.17 -4.98
CA ARG A 374 1.43 -16.95 -4.28
C ARG A 374 1.56 -17.12 -2.76
N CYS A 375 2.28 -18.14 -2.29
CA CYS A 375 2.56 -18.30 -0.86
C CYS A 375 3.19 -17.03 -0.29
N ARG A 376 4.24 -16.51 -0.94
CA ARG A 376 4.95 -15.32 -0.48
C ARG A 376 4.10 -14.04 -0.48
N LEU A 377 3.18 -13.88 -1.44
CA LEU A 377 2.20 -12.78 -1.40
C LEU A 377 1.28 -12.92 -0.19
N LYS A 378 0.79 -14.13 0.08
CA LYS A 378 -0.04 -14.42 1.26
C LYS A 378 0.73 -14.13 2.54
N ASP A 379 1.98 -14.60 2.66
CA ASP A 379 2.84 -14.40 3.83
C ASP A 379 2.93 -12.91 4.17
N TYR A 380 3.26 -12.03 3.20
CA TYR A 380 3.28 -10.57 3.42
C TYR A 380 1.96 -10.01 3.96
N THR A 381 0.81 -10.42 3.38
CA THR A 381 -0.50 -9.95 3.86
C THR A 381 -0.91 -10.55 5.21
N ALA A 382 -0.44 -11.75 5.55
CA ALA A 382 -0.69 -12.40 6.83
C ALA A 382 0.11 -11.70 7.94
N THR A 383 1.40 -11.45 7.71
CA THR A 383 2.29 -10.77 8.66
C THR A 383 1.91 -9.30 8.90
N ALA A 384 1.31 -8.62 7.90
CA ALA A 384 0.68 -7.32 8.09
C ALA A 384 -0.58 -7.43 8.98
N ARG A 385 -1.47 -8.38 8.68
CA ARG A 385 -2.71 -8.63 9.45
C ARG A 385 -2.45 -9.03 10.90
N GLU A 386 -1.41 -9.81 11.17
CA GLU A 386 -0.97 -10.18 12.52
C GLU A 386 -0.59 -8.95 13.37
N ARG A 387 -0.13 -7.86 12.73
CA ARG A 387 0.13 -6.55 13.36
C ARG A 387 -1.09 -5.61 13.36
N GLY A 388 -2.25 -6.08 12.90
CA GLY A 388 -3.48 -5.28 12.72
C GLY A 388 -3.45 -4.32 11.53
N ILE A 389 -2.52 -4.49 10.60
CA ILE A 389 -2.25 -3.58 9.48
C ILE A 389 -2.93 -4.09 8.19
N LYS A 390 -3.69 -3.22 7.51
CA LYS A 390 -4.40 -3.54 6.26
C LYS A 390 -3.43 -3.59 5.08
N SER A 391 -3.52 -4.63 4.24
CA SER A 391 -2.62 -4.81 3.09
C SER A 391 -3.18 -4.25 1.76
N ARG A 392 -2.34 -3.53 0.98
CA ARG A 392 -2.68 -2.97 -0.35
C ARG A 392 -1.55 -3.15 -1.39
N TRP A 393 -1.81 -3.90 -2.46
CA TRP A 393 -0.93 -3.97 -3.64
C TRP A 393 -1.34 -2.91 -4.68
N TRP A 394 -0.40 -2.03 -5.07
CA TRP A 394 -0.59 -1.04 -6.14
C TRP A 394 0.19 -1.39 -7.42
N GLY A 395 -0.06 -0.64 -8.49
CA GLY A 395 0.61 -0.86 -9.78
C GLY A 395 0.22 -2.17 -10.45
N VAL A 396 -1.05 -2.57 -10.31
CA VAL A 396 -1.65 -3.70 -11.04
C VAL A 396 -1.83 -3.30 -12.51
N ALA A 397 -1.47 -4.17 -13.46
CA ALA A 397 -1.62 -3.89 -14.88
C ALA A 397 -3.09 -3.65 -15.28
N GLY A 398 -3.41 -2.44 -15.75
CA GLY A 398 -4.76 -2.10 -16.25
C GLY A 398 -5.14 -2.79 -17.57
N TYR A 399 -4.14 -3.17 -18.38
CA TYR A 399 -4.33 -3.81 -19.68
C TYR A 399 -3.30 -4.94 -19.91
N PRO A 400 -3.64 -6.05 -20.61
CA PRO A 400 -4.97 -6.40 -21.12
C PRO A 400 -5.94 -6.79 -20.00
N ARG A 401 -7.25 -6.60 -20.24
CA ARG A 401 -8.31 -6.84 -19.24
C ARG A 401 -8.23 -8.23 -18.58
N TRP A 402 -7.91 -9.28 -19.34
CA TRP A 402 -7.77 -10.63 -18.78
C TRP A 402 -6.63 -10.71 -17.74
N LEU A 403 -5.53 -9.97 -17.95
CA LEU A 403 -4.40 -9.94 -17.02
C LEU A 403 -4.76 -9.13 -15.78
N LYS A 404 -5.40 -7.96 -15.94
CA LYS A 404 -5.95 -7.16 -14.83
C LYS A 404 -6.80 -8.01 -13.89
N LEU A 405 -7.85 -8.64 -14.42
CA LEU A 405 -8.76 -9.48 -13.66
C LEU A 405 -8.07 -10.71 -13.06
N ARG A 406 -7.08 -11.29 -13.76
CA ARG A 406 -6.28 -12.41 -13.23
C ARG A 406 -5.38 -11.98 -12.07
N MET A 407 -4.79 -10.79 -12.13
CA MET A 407 -3.97 -10.26 -11.04
C MET A 407 -4.81 -9.89 -9.83
N TRP A 408 -5.98 -9.24 -10.02
CA TRP A 408 -6.96 -9.00 -8.95
C TRP A 408 -7.38 -10.29 -8.25
N GLU A 409 -7.64 -11.36 -9.01
CA GLU A 409 -7.94 -12.68 -8.44
C GLU A 409 -6.77 -13.21 -7.59
N VAL A 410 -5.54 -13.17 -8.11
CA VAL A 410 -4.35 -13.64 -7.39
C VAL A 410 -4.16 -12.90 -6.07
N ILE A 411 -4.22 -11.57 -6.07
CA ILE A 411 -3.96 -10.76 -4.86
C ILE A 411 -5.10 -10.87 -3.84
N TRP A 412 -6.36 -10.97 -4.28
CA TRP A 412 -7.50 -11.24 -3.40
C TRP A 412 -7.46 -12.64 -2.79
N GLU A 413 -7.14 -13.67 -3.59
CA GLU A 413 -6.93 -15.05 -3.12
C GLU A 413 -5.68 -15.20 -2.22
N THR A 414 -4.76 -14.23 -2.21
CA THR A 414 -3.65 -14.19 -1.24
C THR A 414 -4.03 -13.51 0.08
N GLY A 415 -5.18 -12.86 0.16
CA GLY A 415 -5.65 -12.20 1.38
C GLY A 415 -5.33 -10.71 1.47
N GLN A 416 -5.20 -9.99 0.35
CA GLN A 416 -5.16 -8.52 0.38
C GLN A 416 -6.43 -7.93 1.05
N GLU A 417 -6.29 -6.97 1.97
CA GLU A 417 -7.46 -6.25 2.52
C GLU A 417 -8.08 -5.31 1.48
N VAL A 418 -7.30 -4.35 0.97
CA VAL A 418 -7.81 -3.21 0.19
C VAL A 418 -7.38 -3.32 -1.27
N LEU A 419 -8.32 -3.53 -2.18
CA LEU A 419 -8.05 -3.60 -3.63
C LEU A 419 -7.71 -2.23 -4.21
N ASN A 420 -6.50 -2.04 -4.72
CA ASN A 420 -6.11 -0.81 -5.44
C ASN A 420 -6.51 -0.87 -6.92
N THR A 421 -7.13 0.20 -7.46
CA THR A 421 -7.64 0.17 -8.83
C THR A 421 -7.92 1.58 -9.38
N ASP A 422 -7.68 1.74 -10.68
CA ASP A 422 -8.06 2.94 -11.44
C ASP A 422 -9.43 2.76 -12.14
N ASP A 423 -9.90 1.51 -12.35
CA ASP A 423 -11.14 1.17 -13.06
C ASP A 423 -12.37 1.03 -12.13
N LEU A 424 -12.89 2.15 -11.61
CA LEU A 424 -13.79 2.14 -10.44
C LEU A 424 -15.11 1.35 -10.61
N ALA A 425 -15.73 1.43 -11.78
CA ALA A 425 -16.99 0.72 -12.04
C ALA A 425 -16.79 -0.80 -12.19
N GLU A 426 -15.69 -1.22 -12.82
CA GLU A 426 -15.41 -2.64 -13.05
C GLU A 426 -14.99 -3.37 -11.77
N SER A 427 -14.09 -2.77 -10.99
CA SER A 427 -13.69 -3.29 -9.67
C SER A 427 -14.88 -3.42 -8.72
N ARG A 428 -15.83 -2.48 -8.75
CA ARG A 428 -17.03 -2.49 -7.90
C ARG A 428 -17.90 -3.71 -8.19
N VAL A 429 -18.14 -4.01 -9.47
CA VAL A 429 -18.87 -5.21 -9.92
C VAL A 429 -18.09 -6.49 -9.58
N TRP A 430 -16.77 -6.47 -9.82
CA TRP A 430 -15.88 -7.60 -9.56
C TRP A 430 -15.82 -7.99 -8.07
N LEU A 431 -15.84 -7.00 -7.16
CA LEU A 431 -15.92 -7.22 -5.70
C LEU A 431 -17.30 -7.72 -5.25
N ARG A 432 -18.42 -7.28 -5.86
CA ARG A 432 -19.75 -7.81 -5.51
C ARG A 432 -19.85 -9.32 -5.71
N GLY A 433 -19.32 -9.81 -6.84
CA GLY A 433 -19.29 -11.25 -7.14
C GLY A 433 -18.39 -12.08 -6.20
N ARG A 434 -17.78 -11.47 -5.19
CA ARG A 434 -16.84 -12.09 -4.24
C ARG A 434 -17.17 -11.83 -2.76
N LYS A 435 -18.30 -11.16 -2.45
CA LYS A 435 -18.67 -10.82 -1.06
C LYS A 435 -18.66 -12.06 -0.14
N ASP A 436 -19.28 -13.14 -0.61
CA ASP A 436 -19.42 -14.41 0.12
C ASP A 436 -18.43 -15.49 -0.38
N GLY A 437 -17.39 -15.08 -1.12
CA GLY A 437 -16.44 -16.00 -1.76
C GLY A 437 -15.33 -16.44 -0.81
N ASP A 438 -15.14 -17.76 -0.65
CA ASP A 438 -13.93 -18.30 -0.04
C ASP A 438 -12.70 -17.88 -0.85
N ARG A 439 -11.85 -17.04 -0.22
CA ARG A 439 -10.55 -16.60 -0.75
C ARG A 439 -9.55 -17.73 -0.96
N ARG A 440 -9.84 -18.94 -0.48
CA ARG A 440 -9.04 -20.16 -0.63
C ARG A 440 -7.62 -19.97 -0.10
N LEU A 441 -7.50 -19.30 1.04
CA LEU A 441 -6.22 -18.97 1.70
C LEU A 441 -5.39 -20.22 2.05
N GLY A 442 -6.00 -21.42 2.07
CA GLY A 442 -5.31 -22.71 2.22
C GLY A 442 -4.53 -23.18 0.99
N ARG A 443 -4.63 -22.53 -0.18
CA ARG A 443 -3.90 -22.89 -1.41
C ARG A 443 -2.49 -22.29 -1.41
N CYS A 444 -1.54 -22.99 -0.77
CA CYS A 444 -0.11 -22.66 -0.71
C CYS A 444 0.75 -23.92 -0.81
#